data_AF-A0A8T8WFM2-F1
#
_entry.id   AF-A0A8T8WFM2-F1
#
_cell.length_a   1.000
_cell.length_b   1.000
_cell.length_c   1.000
_cell.angle_alpha   90.00
_cell.angle_beta   90.00
_cell.angle_gamma   90.00
#
_symmetry.space_group_name_H-M   'P 1'
#
loop_
_entity.id
_entity.type
_entity.pdbx_description
1 polymer ?
#
loop_
_entity_poly.entity_id
_entity_poly.type
_entity_poly.pdbx_seq_one_letter_code
_entity_poly.pdbx_strand_id
1 'polypeptide(L)'
;MVTGLYAALASAASVFIGILAALLASNLANLSTQRERVEKRIEAIDARLENLDTQYQQFREEMEEIREEEEAIEARQTAEDDVDSFIDSYVGSEWNPDADSVSKTEMEAALRGFLNEAPNEYHYEELERRIDDVRDELEPTGLMGPTPSIPPDAAIIASNNQIEHEWKIHRNQRFNRAYRRWIQTMTEIRSLQGERTKLVNRHESLDPRQYRNTLAAVAAPIVFSVGVPLLFYFFRAIDRTILQLQPWVEPTIVGASWVIGLFVVLYHLWQEVSEDRIELPESPDTELDGDTEGNLPAE
;
A
#
# COMPACT_ATOMS: atom_id res chain seq x y z
N MET A 1 26.32 -25.52 -64.67
CA MET A 1 24.99 -25.66 -64.01
C MET A 1 25.07 -25.54 -62.50
N VAL A 2 26.05 -26.16 -61.83
CA VAL A 2 26.19 -26.14 -60.36
C VAL A 2 26.32 -24.72 -59.76
N THR A 3 26.97 -23.78 -60.46
CA THR A 3 27.13 -22.38 -60.01
C THR A 3 25.82 -21.58 -59.90
N GLY A 4 24.82 -21.88 -60.75
CA GLY A 4 23.52 -21.19 -60.71
C GLY A 4 22.68 -21.59 -59.50
N LEU A 5 22.81 -22.85 -59.04
CA LEU A 5 22.11 -23.35 -57.87
C LEU A 5 22.62 -22.67 -56.58
N TYR A 6 23.94 -22.56 -56.42
CA TYR A 6 24.54 -21.87 -55.27
C TYR A 6 24.19 -20.39 -55.22
N ALA A 7 24.19 -19.70 -56.38
CA ALA A 7 23.80 -18.30 -56.45
C ALA A 7 22.32 -18.08 -56.09
N ALA A 8 21.43 -18.95 -56.54
CA ALA A 8 20.01 -18.90 -56.20
C ALA A 8 19.76 -19.25 -54.71
N LEU A 9 20.50 -20.20 -54.16
CA LEU A 9 20.42 -20.57 -52.74
C LEU A 9 20.90 -19.42 -51.85
N ALA A 10 22.03 -18.79 -52.21
CA ALA A 10 22.60 -17.69 -51.46
C ALA A 10 21.71 -16.44 -51.49
N SER A 11 21.08 -16.13 -52.63
CA SER A 11 20.15 -15.00 -52.73
C SER A 11 18.89 -15.23 -51.91
N ALA A 12 18.29 -16.42 -51.99
CA ALA A 12 17.12 -16.78 -51.19
C ALA A 12 17.42 -16.74 -49.69
N ALA A 13 18.59 -17.26 -49.28
CA ALA A 13 19.01 -17.28 -47.90
C ALA A 13 19.30 -15.87 -47.33
N SER A 14 19.90 -14.99 -48.14
CA SER A 14 20.14 -13.59 -47.77
C SER A 14 18.84 -12.82 -47.51
N VAL A 15 17.83 -12.98 -48.38
CA VAL A 15 16.51 -12.36 -48.18
C VAL A 15 15.85 -12.89 -46.90
N PHE A 16 15.95 -14.19 -46.65
CA PHE A 16 15.40 -14.80 -45.44
C PHE A 16 16.07 -14.26 -44.17
N ILE A 17 17.40 -14.12 -44.17
CA ILE A 17 18.14 -13.49 -43.06
C ILE A 17 17.71 -12.05 -42.86
N GLY A 18 17.57 -11.28 -43.94
CA GLY A 18 17.15 -9.88 -43.86
C GLY A 18 15.78 -9.72 -43.20
N ILE A 19 14.81 -10.55 -43.60
CA ILE A 19 13.46 -10.57 -43.01
C ILE A 19 13.53 -10.97 -41.53
N LEU A 20 14.30 -12.01 -41.21
CA LEU A 20 14.37 -12.52 -39.85
C LEU A 20 15.08 -11.55 -38.91
N ALA A 21 16.19 -10.95 -39.35
CA ALA A 21 16.89 -9.91 -38.60
C ALA A 21 16.00 -8.67 -38.38
N ALA A 22 15.21 -8.27 -39.38
CA ALA A 22 14.27 -7.17 -39.25
C ALA A 22 13.14 -7.49 -38.26
N LEU A 23 12.56 -8.70 -38.31
CA LEU A 23 11.55 -9.15 -37.35
C LEU A 23 12.10 -9.18 -35.92
N LEU A 24 13.33 -9.65 -35.76
CA LEU A 24 13.99 -9.77 -34.47
C LEU A 24 14.34 -8.39 -33.89
N ALA A 25 14.89 -7.50 -34.70
CA ALA A 25 15.15 -6.11 -34.31
C ALA A 25 13.86 -5.38 -33.96
N SER A 26 12.79 -5.59 -34.73
CA SER A 26 11.46 -5.03 -34.45
C SER A 26 10.91 -5.54 -33.13
N ASN A 27 10.98 -6.85 -32.87
CA ASN A 27 10.51 -7.43 -31.61
C ASN A 27 11.33 -6.94 -30.41
N LEU A 28 12.66 -6.90 -30.51
CA LEU A 28 13.51 -6.37 -29.44
C LEU A 28 13.21 -4.89 -29.14
N ALA A 29 13.05 -4.07 -30.19
CA ALA A 29 12.71 -2.66 -30.04
C ALA A 29 11.32 -2.47 -29.41
N ASN A 30 10.35 -3.33 -29.77
CA ASN A 30 9.03 -3.32 -29.16
C ASN A 30 9.09 -3.72 -27.68
N LEU A 31 9.83 -4.78 -27.34
CA LEU A 31 10.03 -5.23 -25.96
C LEU A 31 10.71 -4.15 -25.10
N SER A 32 11.76 -3.50 -25.60
CA SER A 32 12.43 -2.43 -24.85
C SER A 32 11.49 -1.24 -24.61
N THR A 33 10.71 -0.86 -25.62
CA THR A 33 9.73 0.23 -25.51
C THR A 33 8.61 -0.13 -24.52
N GLN A 34 8.15 -1.38 -24.53
CA GLN A 34 7.15 -1.86 -23.57
C GLN A 34 7.72 -1.88 -22.15
N ARG A 35 8.96 -2.34 -21.98
CA ARG A 35 9.65 -2.41 -20.70
C ARG A 35 9.81 -1.01 -20.09
N GLU A 36 10.29 -0.05 -20.86
CA GLU A 36 10.43 1.35 -20.43
C GLU A 36 9.06 1.96 -20.04
N ARG A 37 8.01 1.65 -20.79
CA ARG A 37 6.65 2.12 -20.47
C ARG A 37 6.12 1.50 -19.16
N VAL A 38 6.39 0.22 -18.92
CA VAL A 38 6.00 -0.47 -17.68
C VAL A 38 6.79 0.09 -16.51
N GLU A 39 8.09 0.31 -16.66
CA GLU A 39 8.96 0.90 -15.64
C GLU A 39 8.48 2.30 -15.23
N LYS A 40 8.21 3.19 -16.20
CA LYS A 40 7.62 4.51 -15.93
C LYS A 40 6.27 4.45 -15.20
N ARG A 41 5.46 3.42 -15.48
CA ARG A 41 4.20 3.20 -14.75
C ARG A 41 4.44 2.74 -13.31
N ILE A 42 5.41 1.86 -13.08
CA ILE A 42 5.80 1.42 -11.73
C ILE A 42 6.26 2.64 -10.93
N GLU A 43 7.16 3.47 -11.48
CA GLU A 43 7.63 4.70 -10.82
C GLU A 43 6.47 5.65 -10.49
N ALA A 44 5.52 5.84 -11.41
CA ALA A 44 4.36 6.69 -11.18
C ALA A 44 3.43 6.14 -10.07
N ILE A 45 3.27 4.82 -9.99
CA ILE A 45 2.51 4.17 -8.92
C ILE A 45 3.26 4.29 -7.59
N ASP A 46 4.57 4.11 -7.57
CA ASP A 46 5.40 4.23 -6.35
C ASP A 46 5.32 5.65 -5.77
N ALA A 47 5.43 6.68 -6.61
CA ALA A 47 5.25 8.06 -6.18
C ALA A 47 3.83 8.34 -5.66
N ARG A 48 2.80 7.72 -6.26
CA ARG A 48 1.41 7.84 -5.78
C ARG A 48 1.21 7.13 -4.45
N LEU A 49 1.81 5.95 -4.27
CA LEU A 49 1.77 5.20 -3.01
C LEU A 49 2.41 5.98 -1.87
N GLU A 50 3.57 6.61 -2.10
CA GLU A 50 4.24 7.46 -1.11
C GLU A 50 3.36 8.65 -0.67
N ASN A 51 2.69 9.30 -1.63
CA ASN A 51 1.75 10.38 -1.33
C ASN A 51 0.54 9.90 -0.52
N LEU A 52 -0.05 8.77 -0.92
CA LEU A 52 -1.21 8.19 -0.22
C LEU A 52 -0.83 7.72 1.20
N ASP A 53 0.37 7.19 1.40
CA ASP A 53 0.86 6.81 2.73
C ASP A 53 0.97 8.03 3.66
N THR A 54 1.47 9.16 3.14
CA THR A 54 1.49 10.43 3.88
C THR A 54 0.07 10.87 4.26
N GLN A 55 -0.88 10.81 3.33
CA GLN A 55 -2.28 11.14 3.61
C GLN A 55 -2.91 10.18 4.63
N TYR A 56 -2.57 8.89 4.55
CA TYR A 56 -3.03 7.88 5.48
C TYR A 56 -2.59 8.17 6.91
N GLN A 57 -1.31 8.55 7.11
CA GLN A 57 -0.82 8.96 8.43
C GLN A 57 -1.51 10.22 8.92
N GLN A 58 -1.69 11.23 8.06
CA GLN A 58 -2.40 12.46 8.43
C GLN A 58 -3.84 12.19 8.91
N PHE A 59 -4.60 11.34 8.22
CA PHE A 59 -5.95 11.00 8.65
C PHE A 59 -5.96 10.17 9.94
N ARG A 60 -4.94 9.33 10.17
CA ARG A 60 -4.79 8.60 11.42
C ARG A 60 -4.50 9.54 12.58
N GLU A 61 -3.60 10.49 12.40
CA GLU A 61 -3.28 11.53 13.38
C GLU A 61 -4.51 12.39 13.69
N GLU A 62 -5.27 12.83 12.67
CA GLU A 62 -6.52 13.59 12.87
C GLU A 62 -7.56 12.80 13.68
N MET A 63 -7.70 11.49 13.46
CA MET A 63 -8.62 10.66 14.25
C MET A 63 -8.15 10.50 15.70
N GLU A 64 -6.85 10.35 15.91
CA GLU A 64 -6.26 10.22 17.26
C GLU A 64 -6.44 11.53 18.04
N GLU A 65 -6.16 12.68 17.42
CA GLU A 65 -6.37 14.00 18.02
C GLU A 65 -7.83 14.20 18.46
N ILE A 66 -8.79 13.81 17.62
CA ILE A 66 -10.22 13.91 17.97
C ILE A 66 -10.57 13.00 19.16
N ARG A 67 -9.96 11.81 19.24
CA ARG A 67 -10.17 10.87 20.33
C ARG A 67 -9.58 11.38 21.65
N GLU A 68 -8.35 11.90 21.61
CA GLU A 68 -7.71 12.52 22.77
C GLU A 68 -8.51 13.75 23.27
N GLU A 69 -9.04 14.56 22.35
CA GLU A 69 -9.94 15.68 22.69
C GLU A 69 -11.23 15.19 23.37
N GLU A 70 -11.81 14.08 22.90
CA GLU A 70 -12.99 13.48 23.50
C GLU A 70 -12.73 12.93 24.89
N GLU A 71 -11.66 12.15 25.07
CA GLU A 71 -11.25 11.61 26.37
C GLU A 71 -10.96 12.74 27.37
N ALA A 72 -10.32 13.83 26.95
CA ALA A 72 -10.07 14.99 27.80
C ALA A 72 -11.36 15.70 28.25
N ILE A 73 -12.35 15.83 27.35
CA ILE A 73 -13.65 16.43 27.68
C ILE A 73 -14.42 15.54 28.67
N GLU A 74 -14.47 14.23 28.43
CA GLU A 74 -15.12 13.28 29.35
C GLU A 74 -14.45 13.27 30.72
N ALA A 75 -13.11 13.24 30.77
CA ALA A 75 -12.36 13.28 32.02
C ALA A 75 -12.61 14.56 32.83
N ARG A 76 -12.79 15.70 32.14
CA ARG A 76 -13.15 16.97 32.78
C ARG A 76 -14.57 16.98 33.31
N GLN A 77 -15.52 16.43 32.57
CA GLN A 77 -16.91 16.31 33.03
C GLN A 77 -17.02 15.39 34.26
N THR A 78 -16.36 14.24 34.24
CA THR A 78 -16.29 13.35 35.40
C THR A 78 -15.68 14.06 36.61
N ALA A 79 -14.61 14.81 36.41
CA ALA A 79 -13.99 15.59 37.49
C ALA A 79 -14.94 16.66 38.07
N GLU A 80 -15.73 17.32 37.23
CA GLU A 80 -16.75 18.28 37.67
C GLU A 80 -17.86 17.62 38.46
N ASP A 81 -18.43 16.52 37.96
CA ASP A 81 -19.48 15.77 38.66
C ASP A 81 -18.98 15.21 40.01
N ASP A 82 -17.74 14.72 40.06
CA ASP A 82 -17.11 14.15 41.25
C ASP A 82 -16.82 15.23 42.30
N VAL A 83 -16.33 16.40 41.88
CA VAL A 83 -16.11 17.55 42.79
C VAL A 83 -17.45 18.08 43.30
N ASP A 84 -18.48 18.16 42.46
CA ASP A 84 -19.81 18.60 42.86
C ASP A 84 -20.42 17.65 43.88
N SER A 85 -20.31 16.34 43.62
CA SER A 85 -20.75 15.31 44.57
C SER A 85 -19.98 15.38 45.89
N PHE A 86 -18.67 15.64 45.84
CA PHE A 86 -17.83 15.83 47.03
C PHE A 86 -18.31 17.03 47.86
N ILE A 87 -18.54 18.18 47.23
CA ILE A 87 -19.00 19.39 47.91
C ILE A 87 -20.38 19.15 48.54
N ASP A 88 -21.35 18.67 47.75
CA ASP A 88 -22.74 18.56 48.17
C ASP A 88 -22.97 17.49 49.26
N SER A 89 -22.21 16.39 49.22
CA SER A 89 -22.49 15.23 50.07
C SER A 89 -21.52 15.04 51.23
N TYR A 90 -20.27 15.51 51.10
CA TYR A 90 -19.18 15.18 52.01
C TYR A 90 -18.68 16.37 52.83
N VAL A 91 -18.64 17.57 52.22
CA VAL A 91 -18.24 18.81 52.90
C VAL A 91 -19.33 19.24 53.90
N GLY A 92 -18.93 19.63 55.12
CA GLY A 92 -19.84 20.04 56.20
C GLY A 92 -20.53 18.88 56.93
N SER A 93 -20.64 17.70 56.29
CA SER A 93 -21.24 16.49 56.85
C SER A 93 -20.21 15.57 57.52
N GLU A 94 -19.38 14.91 56.71
CA GLU A 94 -18.34 13.97 57.13
C GLU A 94 -16.99 14.68 57.29
N TRP A 95 -16.73 15.68 56.45
CA TRP A 95 -15.54 16.51 56.52
C TRP A 95 -15.92 17.95 56.86
N ASN A 96 -15.68 18.35 58.11
CA ASN A 96 -16.08 19.65 58.67
C ASN A 96 -14.92 20.35 59.41
N PRO A 97 -13.85 20.76 58.70
CA PRO A 97 -12.82 21.60 59.26
C PRO A 97 -13.31 23.04 59.47
N ASP A 98 -12.56 23.84 60.24
CA ASP A 98 -12.84 25.27 60.40
C ASP A 98 -12.58 26.01 59.08
N ALA A 99 -13.57 26.74 58.56
CA ALA A 99 -13.57 27.34 57.22
C ALA A 99 -12.34 28.23 56.95
N ASP A 100 -11.90 28.98 57.97
CA ASP A 100 -10.73 29.87 57.91
C ASP A 100 -9.39 29.11 57.85
N SER A 101 -9.39 27.82 58.20
CA SER A 101 -8.19 26.98 58.29
C SER A 101 -7.98 26.06 57.08
N VAL A 102 -8.97 25.97 56.19
CA VAL A 102 -8.95 25.03 55.07
C VAL A 102 -7.88 25.41 54.05
N SER A 103 -6.84 24.59 54.00
CA SER A 103 -5.78 24.69 52.99
C SER A 103 -6.13 23.87 51.74
N LYS A 104 -5.64 24.30 50.56
CA LYS A 104 -5.77 23.54 49.30
C LYS A 104 -5.33 22.07 49.47
N THR A 105 -4.21 21.85 50.12
CA THR A 105 -3.67 20.52 50.40
C THR A 105 -4.57 19.64 51.26
N GLU A 106 -5.35 20.24 52.16
CA GLU A 106 -6.30 19.51 53.01
C GLU A 106 -7.56 19.11 52.23
N MET A 107 -8.05 20.00 51.37
CA MET A 107 -9.15 19.69 50.44
C MET A 107 -8.76 18.58 49.46
N GLU A 108 -7.56 18.64 48.88
CA GLU A 108 -7.05 17.61 47.98
C GLU A 108 -6.95 16.23 48.68
N ALA A 109 -6.55 16.21 49.95
CA ALA A 109 -6.49 15.00 50.74
C ALA A 109 -7.89 14.45 51.06
N ALA A 110 -8.84 15.34 51.34
CA ALA A 110 -10.25 14.98 51.58
C ALA A 110 -10.92 14.43 50.33
N LEU A 111 -10.75 15.08 49.17
CA LEU A 111 -11.28 14.63 47.89
C LEU A 111 -10.71 13.25 47.52
N ARG A 112 -9.41 13.02 47.74
CA ARG A 112 -8.80 11.71 47.55
C ARG A 112 -9.40 10.64 48.48
N GLY A 113 -9.75 11.02 49.71
CA GLY A 113 -10.45 10.14 50.63
C GLY A 113 -11.86 9.78 50.16
N PHE A 114 -12.58 10.74 49.57
CA PHE A 114 -13.92 10.56 49.03
C PHE A 114 -13.97 9.65 47.81
N LEU A 115 -13.13 9.91 46.81
CA LEU A 115 -13.16 9.18 45.53
C LEU A 115 -12.69 7.73 45.63
N ASN A 116 -11.96 7.36 46.69
CA ASN A 116 -11.27 6.07 46.83
C ASN A 116 -10.30 5.73 45.67
N GLU A 117 -10.06 6.67 44.76
CA GLU A 117 -9.15 6.61 43.63
C GLU A 117 -8.24 7.85 43.61
N ALA A 118 -7.17 7.81 42.82
CA ALA A 118 -6.27 8.94 42.70
C ALA A 118 -6.92 10.03 41.83
N PRO A 119 -7.15 11.26 42.34
CA PRO A 119 -7.71 12.34 41.53
C PRO A 119 -6.77 12.66 40.37
N ASN A 120 -7.34 12.85 39.17
CA ASN A 120 -6.60 13.29 38.00
C ASN A 120 -6.34 14.82 38.02
N GLU A 121 -5.61 15.34 37.04
CA GLU A 121 -5.31 16.78 36.95
C GLU A 121 -6.57 17.66 36.91
N TYR A 122 -7.59 17.24 36.16
CA TYR A 122 -8.86 17.97 36.04
C TYR A 122 -9.62 18.09 37.36
N HIS A 123 -9.56 17.08 38.24
CA HIS A 123 -10.16 17.16 39.57
C HIS A 123 -9.53 18.28 40.41
N TYR A 124 -8.21 18.46 40.32
CA TYR A 124 -7.52 19.51 41.06
C TYR A 124 -7.83 20.90 40.50
N GLU A 125 -7.89 21.04 39.17
CA GLU A 125 -8.28 22.30 38.53
C GLU A 125 -9.71 22.71 38.92
N GLU A 126 -10.63 21.74 38.93
CA GLU A 126 -12.04 21.97 39.23
C GLU A 126 -12.27 22.27 40.71
N LEU A 127 -11.62 21.53 41.60
CA LEU A 127 -11.61 21.82 43.04
C LEU A 127 -11.03 23.22 43.35
N GLU A 128 -10.00 23.65 42.62
CA GLU A 128 -9.45 25.00 42.75
C GLU A 128 -10.42 26.07 42.26
N ARG A 129 -11.19 25.79 41.21
CA ARG A 129 -12.26 26.68 40.72
C ARG A 129 -13.40 26.84 41.73
N ARG A 130 -13.75 25.77 42.46
CA ARG A 130 -14.87 25.72 43.41
C ARG A 130 -14.46 25.85 44.88
N ILE A 131 -13.27 26.39 45.15
CA ILE A 131 -12.76 26.55 46.51
C ILE A 131 -13.63 27.47 47.38
N ASP A 132 -14.26 28.48 46.78
CA ASP A 132 -15.14 29.40 47.48
C ASP A 132 -16.47 28.71 47.83
N ASP A 133 -17.00 27.86 46.94
CA ASP A 133 -18.21 27.07 47.20
C ASP A 133 -18.01 26.11 48.39
N VAL A 134 -16.82 25.48 48.48
CA VAL A 134 -16.44 24.63 49.62
C VAL A 134 -16.42 25.43 50.93
N ARG A 135 -15.92 26.67 50.92
CA ARG A 135 -15.87 27.53 52.11
C ARG A 135 -17.25 27.99 52.53
N ASP A 136 -18.07 28.38 51.57
CA ASP A 136 -19.45 28.81 51.81
C ASP A 136 -20.27 27.70 52.46
N GLU A 137 -20.05 26.43 52.08
CA GLU A 137 -20.72 25.27 52.69
C GLU A 137 -20.21 24.96 54.12
N LEU A 138 -18.95 25.29 54.43
CA LEU A 138 -18.36 25.10 55.76
C LEU A 138 -18.67 26.22 56.76
N GLU A 139 -19.00 27.43 56.30
CA GLU A 139 -19.39 28.51 57.19
C GLU A 139 -20.71 28.16 57.90
N PRO A 140 -20.72 28.06 59.24
CA PRO A 140 -21.91 27.65 59.98
C PRO A 140 -23.00 28.69 59.74
N THR A 141 -24.05 28.28 59.02
CA THR A 141 -25.16 29.11 58.53
C THR A 141 -25.75 29.97 59.66
N GLY A 142 -25.16 31.15 59.86
CA GLY A 142 -25.49 32.05 60.94
C GLY A 142 -26.72 32.88 60.58
N LEU A 143 -27.91 32.37 60.89
CA LEU A 143 -29.16 33.14 60.98
C LEU A 143 -29.60 33.98 59.74
N MET A 144 -28.98 33.81 58.57
CA MET A 144 -29.60 34.16 57.30
C MET A 144 -30.37 32.93 56.84
N GLY A 145 -31.70 33.05 56.80
CA GLY A 145 -32.55 32.02 56.20
C GLY A 145 -32.10 31.72 54.77
N PRO A 146 -32.46 30.56 54.21
CA PRO A 146 -31.98 30.08 52.92
C PRO A 146 -32.06 31.23 51.92
N THR A 147 -30.90 31.71 51.48
CA THR A 147 -30.80 32.52 50.27
C THR A 147 -31.53 31.69 49.22
N PRO A 148 -32.58 32.20 48.58
CA PRO A 148 -33.22 31.47 47.50
C PRO A 148 -32.14 31.31 46.44
N SER A 149 -31.57 30.10 46.35
CA SER A 149 -30.82 29.67 45.19
C SER A 149 -31.77 29.89 44.04
N ILE A 150 -31.54 30.96 43.28
CA ILE A 150 -32.29 31.22 42.06
C ILE A 150 -31.90 30.02 41.20
N PRO A 151 -32.82 29.06 40.96
CA PRO A 151 -32.48 27.91 40.16
C PRO A 151 -31.90 28.45 38.86
N PRO A 152 -30.71 28.00 38.42
CA PRO A 152 -30.11 28.46 37.18
C PRO A 152 -31.21 28.40 36.12
N ASP A 153 -31.48 29.55 35.52
CA ASP A 153 -32.67 29.78 34.72
C ASP A 153 -32.80 28.59 33.76
N ALA A 154 -33.91 27.85 33.79
CA ALA A 154 -33.98 26.55 33.09
C ALA A 154 -33.65 26.66 31.59
N ALA A 155 -33.80 27.87 31.03
CA ALA A 155 -33.36 28.26 29.70
C ALA A 155 -31.83 28.20 29.50
N ILE A 156 -31.02 28.57 30.50
CA ILE A 156 -29.55 28.51 30.48
C ILE A 156 -29.09 27.04 30.48
N ILE A 157 -29.66 26.20 31.34
CA ILE A 157 -29.32 24.76 31.39
C ILE A 157 -29.68 24.09 30.06
N ALA A 158 -30.87 24.35 29.53
CA ALA A 158 -31.29 23.83 28.22
C ALA A 158 -30.38 24.32 27.08
N SER A 159 -29.92 25.58 27.13
CA SER A 159 -28.99 26.13 26.15
C SER A 159 -27.61 25.47 26.22
N ASN A 160 -27.07 25.23 27.41
CA ASN A 160 -25.76 24.58 27.57
C ASN A 160 -25.79 23.14 27.07
N ASN A 161 -26.84 22.38 27.42
CA ASN A 161 -27.01 21.00 26.95
C ASN A 161 -27.17 20.94 25.41
N GLN A 162 -27.85 21.93 24.81
CA GLN A 162 -27.96 22.00 23.35
C GLN A 162 -26.59 22.27 22.71
N ILE A 163 -25.82 23.22 23.25
CA ILE A 163 -24.48 23.55 22.76
C ILE A 163 -23.57 22.31 22.82
N GLU A 164 -23.56 21.61 23.94
CA GLU A 164 -22.75 20.40 24.11
C GLU A 164 -23.14 19.29 23.12
N HIS A 165 -24.44 19.07 22.93
CA HIS A 165 -24.94 18.12 21.95
C HIS A 165 -24.53 18.50 20.52
N GLU A 166 -24.57 19.78 20.16
CA GLU A 166 -24.09 20.29 18.86
C GLU A 166 -22.57 20.05 18.69
N TRP A 167 -21.77 20.26 19.74
CA TRP A 167 -20.33 19.96 19.72
C TRP A 167 -20.05 18.47 19.54
N LYS A 168 -20.80 17.59 20.22
CA LYS A 168 -20.68 16.13 20.07
C LYS A 168 -21.02 15.69 18.64
N ILE A 169 -22.10 16.24 18.07
CA ILE A 169 -22.45 15.98 16.66
C ILE A 169 -21.32 16.44 15.73
N HIS A 170 -20.78 17.63 15.93
CA HIS A 170 -19.74 18.18 15.06
C HIS A 170 -18.45 17.34 15.12
N ARG A 171 -18.02 16.91 16.32
CA ARG A 171 -16.88 15.99 16.50
C ARG A 171 -17.12 14.64 15.82
N ASN A 172 -18.26 14.01 16.04
CA ASN A 172 -18.63 12.77 15.37
C ASN A 172 -18.65 12.91 13.84
N GLN A 173 -19.11 14.04 13.32
CA GLN A 173 -19.06 14.30 11.88
C GLN A 173 -17.62 14.45 11.37
N ARG A 174 -16.73 15.13 12.10
CA ARG A 174 -15.31 15.23 11.76
C ARG A 174 -14.65 13.86 11.76
N PHE A 175 -14.82 13.09 12.83
CA PHE A 175 -14.29 11.73 12.96
C PHE A 175 -14.77 10.83 11.81
N ASN A 176 -16.07 10.81 11.54
CA ASN A 176 -16.64 10.00 10.46
C ASN A 176 -16.11 10.40 9.06
N ARG A 177 -15.84 11.69 8.82
CA ARG A 177 -15.24 12.15 7.57
C ARG A 177 -13.78 11.70 7.45
N ALA A 178 -13.00 11.83 8.52
CA ALA A 178 -11.61 11.38 8.56
C ALA A 178 -11.52 9.86 8.36
N TYR A 179 -12.37 9.10 9.06
CA TYR A 179 -12.45 7.64 8.95
C TYR A 179 -12.80 7.16 7.53
N ARG A 180 -13.80 7.77 6.88
CA ARG A 180 -14.15 7.43 5.49
C ARG A 180 -13.00 7.70 4.52
N ARG A 181 -12.31 8.84 4.67
CA ARG A 181 -11.13 9.16 3.84
C ARG A 181 -10.01 8.17 4.09
N TRP A 182 -9.77 7.81 5.34
CA TRP A 182 -8.78 6.82 5.74
C TRP A 182 -9.03 5.44 5.10
N ILE A 183 -10.27 4.93 5.16
CA ILE A 183 -10.65 3.66 4.48
C ILE A 183 -10.45 3.78 2.97
N GLN A 184 -10.87 4.89 2.36
CA GLN A 184 -10.74 5.10 0.93
C GLN A 184 -9.28 5.09 0.50
N THR A 185 -8.41 5.82 1.21
CA THR A 185 -6.97 5.84 0.97
C THR A 185 -6.35 4.45 1.15
N MET A 186 -6.74 3.71 2.19
CA MET A 186 -6.25 2.35 2.43
C MET A 186 -6.64 1.37 1.31
N THR A 187 -7.87 1.49 0.80
CA THR A 187 -8.35 0.68 -0.33
C THR A 187 -7.59 1.04 -1.61
N GLU A 188 -7.34 2.33 -1.83
CA GLU A 188 -6.57 2.81 -2.97
C GLU A 188 -5.12 2.29 -2.93
N ILE A 189 -4.46 2.37 -1.77
CA ILE A 189 -3.11 1.84 -1.55
C ILE A 189 -3.07 0.34 -1.90
N ARG A 190 -4.00 -0.47 -1.38
CA ARG A 190 -4.06 -1.92 -1.68
C ARG A 190 -4.24 -2.18 -3.18
N SER A 191 -5.11 -1.40 -3.83
CA SER A 191 -5.36 -1.55 -5.27
C SER A 191 -4.11 -1.23 -6.10
N LEU A 192 -3.39 -0.18 -5.73
CA LEU A 192 -2.15 0.26 -6.39
C LEU A 192 -0.99 -0.70 -6.12
N GLN A 193 -0.88 -1.25 -4.91
CA GLN A 193 0.09 -2.31 -4.61
C GLN A 193 -0.17 -3.55 -5.47
N GLY A 194 -1.43 -3.94 -5.63
CA GLY A 194 -1.81 -5.04 -6.52
C GLY A 194 -1.45 -4.76 -7.99
N GLU A 195 -1.70 -3.53 -8.48
CA GLU A 195 -1.30 -3.13 -9.83
C GLU A 195 0.22 -3.12 -10.00
N ARG A 196 0.95 -2.59 -9.01
CA ARG A 196 2.41 -2.57 -8.97
C ARG A 196 2.98 -3.98 -9.10
N THR A 197 2.51 -4.94 -8.31
CA THR A 197 2.98 -6.33 -8.37
C THR A 197 2.75 -6.94 -9.75
N LYS A 198 1.58 -6.70 -10.36
CA LYS A 198 1.29 -7.15 -11.74
C LYS A 198 2.24 -6.52 -12.75
N LEU A 199 2.57 -5.24 -12.61
CA LEU A 199 3.50 -4.56 -13.49
C LEU A 199 4.95 -4.99 -13.29
N VAL A 200 5.38 -5.27 -12.06
CA VAL A 200 6.71 -5.81 -11.75
C VAL A 200 6.86 -7.20 -12.38
N ASN A 201 5.88 -8.09 -12.18
CA ASN A 201 5.88 -9.41 -12.81
C ASN A 201 5.92 -9.30 -14.35
N ARG A 202 5.17 -8.34 -14.92
CA ARG A 202 5.21 -8.06 -16.37
C ARG A 202 6.57 -7.48 -16.80
N HIS A 203 7.23 -6.66 -15.99
CA HIS A 203 8.54 -6.12 -16.30
C HIS A 203 9.59 -7.23 -16.30
N GLU A 204 9.52 -8.15 -15.33
CA GLU A 204 10.42 -9.30 -15.22
C GLU A 204 10.23 -10.29 -16.38
N SER A 205 8.99 -10.56 -16.80
CA SER A 205 8.72 -11.40 -17.98
C SER A 205 9.15 -10.75 -19.30
N LEU A 206 9.38 -9.44 -19.31
CA LEU A 206 9.94 -8.72 -20.46
C LEU A 206 11.48 -8.67 -20.45
N ASP A 207 12.17 -9.38 -19.54
CA ASP A 207 13.64 -9.37 -19.50
C ASP A 207 14.21 -9.99 -20.81
N PRO A 208 14.95 -9.22 -21.63
CA PRO A 208 15.57 -9.72 -22.86
C PRO A 208 16.52 -10.90 -22.64
N ARG A 209 16.95 -11.16 -21.39
CA ARG A 209 17.73 -12.36 -21.06
C ARG A 209 16.98 -13.66 -21.31
N GLN A 210 15.66 -13.72 -21.08
CA GLN A 210 14.87 -14.90 -21.42
C GLN A 210 14.85 -15.13 -22.93
N TYR A 211 14.73 -14.06 -23.71
CA TYR A 211 14.72 -14.15 -25.17
C TYR A 211 16.06 -14.51 -25.79
N ARG A 212 17.20 -14.30 -25.09
CA ARG A 212 18.52 -14.62 -25.65
C ARG A 212 18.65 -16.07 -26.11
N ASN A 213 18.01 -17.01 -25.42
CA ASN A 213 18.05 -18.42 -25.78
C ASN A 213 17.27 -18.68 -27.08
N THR A 214 16.07 -18.13 -27.19
CA THR A 214 15.24 -18.19 -28.41
C THR A 214 15.94 -17.52 -29.59
N LEU A 215 16.57 -16.37 -29.32
CA LEU A 215 17.32 -15.58 -30.30
C LEU A 215 18.57 -16.32 -30.78
N ALA A 216 19.30 -16.97 -29.87
CA ALA A 216 20.43 -17.83 -30.21
C ALA A 216 19.99 -19.06 -31.00
N ALA A 217 18.87 -19.67 -30.64
CA ALA A 217 18.32 -20.82 -31.35
C ALA A 217 17.81 -20.49 -32.75
N VAL A 218 17.34 -19.26 -32.97
CA VAL A 218 16.98 -18.76 -34.30
C VAL A 218 18.20 -18.29 -35.09
N ALA A 219 19.24 -17.77 -34.43
CA ALA A 219 20.49 -17.37 -35.08
C ALA A 219 21.36 -18.57 -35.50
N ALA A 220 21.38 -19.65 -34.72
CA ALA A 220 22.13 -20.87 -35.02
C ALA A 220 21.85 -21.44 -36.42
N PRO A 221 20.60 -21.70 -36.85
CA PRO A 221 20.31 -22.22 -38.18
C PRO A 221 20.67 -21.24 -39.29
N ILE A 222 20.59 -19.92 -39.05
CA ILE A 222 21.08 -18.93 -40.01
C ILE A 222 22.59 -19.10 -40.23
N VAL A 223 23.35 -19.20 -39.13
CA VAL A 223 24.81 -19.39 -39.19
C VAL A 223 25.16 -20.72 -39.87
N PHE A 224 24.44 -21.81 -39.58
CA PHE A 224 24.70 -23.12 -40.19
C PHE A 224 24.22 -23.25 -41.64
N SER A 225 23.09 -22.64 -41.98
CA SER A 225 22.47 -22.70 -43.32
C SER A 225 23.14 -21.75 -44.30
N VAL A 226 23.65 -20.60 -43.84
CA VAL A 226 24.21 -19.56 -44.72
C VAL A 226 25.69 -19.35 -44.49
N GLY A 227 26.13 -19.29 -43.22
CA GLY A 227 27.53 -19.08 -42.89
C GLY A 227 28.42 -20.21 -43.40
N VAL A 228 28.01 -21.47 -43.25
CA VAL A 228 28.81 -22.63 -43.70
C VAL A 228 28.95 -22.67 -45.23
N PRO A 229 27.89 -22.57 -46.05
CA PRO A 229 28.04 -22.55 -47.50
C PRO A 229 28.85 -21.35 -48.02
N LEU A 230 28.69 -20.18 -47.38
CA LEU A 230 29.40 -18.96 -47.78
C LEU A 230 30.90 -19.05 -47.44
N LEU A 231 31.26 -19.66 -46.30
CA LEU A 231 32.64 -20.01 -45.96
C LEU A 231 33.25 -20.96 -46.98
N PHE A 232 32.55 -22.02 -47.36
CA PHE A 232 33.02 -22.96 -48.38
C PHE A 232 33.23 -22.28 -49.74
N TYR A 233 32.27 -21.43 -50.16
CA TYR A 233 32.41 -20.63 -51.36
C TYR A 233 33.63 -19.69 -51.30
N PHE A 234 33.86 -19.05 -50.16
CA PHE A 234 34.99 -18.15 -49.96
C PHE A 234 36.34 -18.88 -50.01
N PHE A 235 36.44 -20.05 -49.38
CA PHE A 235 37.63 -20.89 -49.47
C PHE A 235 37.92 -21.33 -50.91
N ARG A 236 36.86 -21.66 -51.66
CA ARG A 236 36.95 -21.98 -53.08
C ARG A 236 37.41 -20.79 -53.92
N ALA A 237 36.92 -19.58 -53.63
CA ALA A 237 37.26 -18.37 -54.36
C ALA A 237 38.72 -17.92 -54.18
N ILE A 238 39.35 -18.27 -53.06
CA ILE A 238 40.73 -17.88 -52.73
C ILE A 238 41.75 -18.95 -53.15
N ASP A 239 41.31 -20.05 -53.80
CA ASP A 239 42.13 -21.20 -54.17
C ASP A 239 42.89 -21.84 -52.99
N ARG A 240 42.56 -21.47 -51.74
CA ARG A 240 43.03 -22.15 -50.54
C ARG A 240 42.18 -23.40 -50.34
N THR A 241 42.51 -24.41 -51.13
CA THR A 241 42.06 -25.79 -50.95
C THR A 241 42.67 -26.34 -49.66
N ILE A 242 42.07 -26.01 -48.51
CA ILE A 242 42.53 -26.51 -47.20
C ILE A 242 42.44 -28.04 -47.13
N LEU A 243 41.60 -28.67 -47.95
CA LEU A 243 41.66 -30.09 -48.25
C LEU A 243 41.33 -30.32 -49.74
N GLN A 244 42.14 -31.12 -50.45
CA GLN A 244 41.73 -31.75 -51.73
C GLN A 244 40.63 -32.78 -51.46
N LEU A 245 39.46 -32.32 -51.02
CA LEU A 245 38.31 -33.17 -50.77
C LEU A 245 37.76 -33.66 -52.11
N GLN A 246 37.35 -34.94 -52.14
CA GLN A 246 36.71 -35.54 -53.31
C GLN A 246 35.49 -34.69 -53.74
N PRO A 247 35.18 -34.59 -55.05
CA PRO A 247 34.13 -33.69 -55.57
C PRO A 247 32.72 -33.89 -54.98
N TRP A 248 32.44 -35.07 -54.43
CA TRP A 248 31.16 -35.40 -53.81
C TRP A 248 31.10 -35.05 -52.32
N VAL A 249 32.24 -34.80 -51.67
CA VAL A 249 32.33 -34.55 -50.23
C VAL A 249 31.88 -33.13 -49.87
N GLU A 250 32.19 -32.16 -50.72
CA GLU A 250 31.78 -30.75 -50.56
C GLU A 250 30.24 -30.60 -50.49
N PRO A 251 29.44 -31.13 -51.44
CA PRO A 251 27.98 -31.06 -51.34
C PRO A 251 27.39 -31.90 -50.19
N THR A 252 28.04 -33.00 -49.77
CA THR A 252 27.58 -33.78 -48.61
C THR A 252 27.81 -33.04 -47.30
N ILE A 253 28.93 -32.33 -47.14
CA ILE A 253 29.19 -31.50 -45.95
C ILE A 253 28.17 -30.35 -45.88
N VAL A 254 27.90 -29.67 -47.00
CA VAL A 254 26.89 -28.61 -47.06
C VAL A 254 25.49 -29.15 -46.76
N GLY A 255 25.14 -30.31 -47.32
CA GLY A 255 23.86 -30.97 -47.02
C GLY A 255 23.75 -31.38 -45.54
N ALA A 256 24.81 -31.94 -44.97
CA ALA A 256 24.86 -32.32 -43.55
C ALA A 256 24.77 -31.10 -42.62
N SER A 257 25.46 -30.00 -42.93
CA SER A 257 25.36 -28.77 -42.12
C SER A 257 23.95 -28.19 -42.14
N TRP A 258 23.26 -28.29 -43.28
CA TRP A 258 21.88 -27.87 -43.42
C TRP A 258 20.92 -28.74 -42.58
N VAL A 259 21.07 -30.07 -42.64
CA VAL A 259 20.28 -31.01 -41.83
C VAL A 259 20.52 -30.79 -40.33
N ILE A 260 21.77 -30.57 -39.91
CA ILE A 260 22.11 -30.26 -38.52
C ILE A 260 21.45 -28.95 -38.10
N GLY A 261 21.58 -27.90 -38.92
CA GLY A 261 20.92 -26.61 -38.66
C GLY A 261 19.41 -26.77 -38.48
N LEU A 262 18.75 -27.52 -39.36
CA LEU A 262 17.32 -27.79 -39.30
C LEU A 262 16.93 -28.61 -38.06
N PHE A 263 17.75 -29.60 -37.67
CA PHE A 263 17.52 -30.40 -36.47
C PHE A 263 17.60 -29.56 -35.19
N VAL A 264 18.54 -28.61 -35.11
CA VAL A 264 18.65 -27.67 -33.99
C VAL A 264 17.38 -26.80 -33.87
N VAL A 265 16.83 -26.32 -34.98
CA VAL A 265 15.56 -25.55 -34.97
C VAL A 265 14.41 -26.41 -34.49
N LEU A 266 14.25 -27.61 -35.04
CA LEU A 266 13.17 -28.52 -34.67
C LEU A 266 13.25 -28.93 -33.20
N TYR A 267 14.46 -29.21 -32.70
CA TYR A 267 14.67 -29.53 -31.30
C TYR A 267 14.29 -28.36 -30.38
N HIS A 268 14.66 -27.14 -30.76
CA HIS A 268 14.29 -25.96 -29.98
C HIS A 268 12.79 -25.67 -29.98
N LEU A 269 12.14 -25.73 -31.15
CA LEU A 269 10.68 -25.62 -31.27
C LEU A 269 9.95 -26.68 -30.45
N TRP A 270 10.47 -27.91 -30.45
CA TRP A 270 9.90 -29.00 -29.67
C TRP A 270 10.03 -28.72 -28.16
N GLN A 271 11.18 -28.21 -27.72
CA GLN A 271 11.39 -27.82 -26.33
C GLN A 271 10.42 -26.71 -25.89
N GLU A 272 10.30 -25.65 -26.69
CA GLU A 272 9.42 -24.51 -26.42
C GLU A 272 7.95 -24.95 -26.34
N VAL A 273 7.49 -25.80 -27.27
CA VAL A 273 6.13 -26.38 -27.24
C VAL A 273 5.90 -27.35 -26.08
N SER A 274 6.96 -27.99 -25.58
CA SER A 274 6.86 -28.93 -24.45
C SER A 274 6.87 -28.22 -23.08
N GLU A 275 7.57 -27.10 -22.97
CA GLU A 275 7.65 -26.28 -21.76
C GLU A 275 6.40 -25.39 -21.60
N ASP A 276 5.91 -24.75 -22.67
CA ASP A 276 4.71 -23.90 -22.65
C ASP A 276 3.39 -24.64 -22.33
N ARG A 277 3.39 -25.98 -22.32
CA ARG A 277 2.20 -26.77 -21.95
C ARG A 277 1.99 -26.88 -20.43
N ILE A 278 2.88 -26.37 -19.59
CA ILE A 278 2.82 -26.61 -18.13
C ILE A 278 2.32 -25.40 -17.33
N GLU A 279 2.27 -24.18 -17.88
CA GLU A 279 1.75 -23.01 -17.17
C GLU A 279 0.44 -22.50 -17.82
N LEU A 280 -0.62 -23.30 -17.68
CA LEU A 280 -1.96 -22.69 -17.68
C LEU A 280 -2.03 -21.78 -16.45
N PRO A 281 -2.34 -20.48 -16.61
CA PRO A 281 -2.49 -19.60 -15.47
C PRO A 281 -3.49 -20.24 -14.52
N GLU A 282 -3.07 -20.46 -13.28
CA GLU A 282 -3.97 -20.77 -12.18
C GLU A 282 -5.15 -19.81 -12.32
N SER A 283 -6.35 -20.38 -12.46
CA SER A 283 -7.59 -19.61 -12.54
C SER A 283 -7.54 -18.57 -11.43
N PRO A 284 -7.85 -17.29 -11.72
CA PRO A 284 -7.83 -16.27 -10.69
C PRO A 284 -8.62 -16.77 -9.50
N ASP A 285 -8.00 -16.80 -8.33
CA ASP A 285 -8.66 -17.11 -7.07
C ASP A 285 -9.77 -16.08 -6.87
N THR A 286 -10.94 -16.39 -7.42
CA THR A 286 -12.21 -15.81 -7.04
C THR A 286 -12.66 -16.48 -5.74
N GLU A 287 -11.79 -16.49 -4.73
CA GLU A 287 -12.26 -16.44 -3.36
C GLU A 287 -12.57 -14.96 -3.09
N LEU A 288 -13.76 -14.58 -3.51
CA LEU A 288 -14.48 -13.48 -2.88
C LEU A 288 -14.58 -13.87 -1.40
N ASP A 289 -13.77 -13.21 -0.56
CA ASP A 289 -13.95 -13.17 0.90
C ASP A 289 -15.41 -12.83 1.17
N GLY A 290 -16.20 -13.88 1.40
CA GLY A 290 -17.58 -13.85 1.81
C GLY A 290 -17.69 -13.75 3.32
N ASP A 291 -16.81 -12.99 3.98
CA ASP A 291 -16.84 -12.73 5.41
C ASP A 291 -16.94 -11.22 5.64
N THR A 292 -18.09 -10.67 5.27
CA THR A 292 -18.57 -9.38 5.81
C THR A 292 -20.05 -9.50 6.17
N GLU A 293 -20.41 -10.59 6.84
CA GLU A 293 -21.62 -10.66 7.67
C GLU A 293 -21.20 -10.81 9.13
N GLY A 294 -21.58 -9.83 9.95
CA GLY A 294 -21.68 -10.04 11.41
C GLY A 294 -20.68 -9.28 12.28
N ASN A 295 -20.81 -7.95 12.35
CA ASN A 295 -20.91 -7.26 13.64
C ASN A 295 -21.16 -5.76 13.42
N LEU A 296 -22.43 -5.39 13.31
CA LEU A 296 -22.86 -4.07 13.73
C LEU A 296 -23.07 -4.13 15.25
N PRO A 297 -22.42 -3.25 16.05
CA PRO A 297 -22.84 -3.06 17.42
C PRO A 297 -24.25 -2.46 17.40
N ALA A 298 -25.15 -3.07 18.18
CA ALA A 298 -26.46 -2.50 18.45
C ALA A 298 -26.27 -1.25 19.31
N GLU A 299 -26.63 -0.09 18.76
CA GLU A 299 -27.11 1.07 19.54
C GLU A 299 -28.62 0.97 19.71
#